data_AF-A0A1F8X373-F1
#
_entry.id   AF-A0A1F8X373-F1
#
_cell.length_a   1.000
_cell.length_b   1.000
_cell.length_c   1.000
_cell.angle_alpha   90.00
_cell.angle_beta   90.00
_cell.angle_gamma   90.00
#
_symmetry.space_group_name_H-M   'P 1'
#
loop_
_entity.id
_entity.type
_entity.pdbx_description
1 polymer ?
#
loop_
_entity_poly.entity_id
_entity_poly.type
_entity_poly.pdbx_seq_one_letter_code
_entity_poly.pdbx_strand_id
1 'polypeptide(L)'
;MKIKEETAEEPVGADKAGNCRRPVIDPVIELTPGSTARPLAGLSGKVEGFLVSHRARFGYVHAFMAVVFLALVAIPVFFPFPADDDTALTNLQLLARFIVWGLWFPLMFLSVVLFGRLWCGLLCPQGALTEFMSKRGLNRPIPGWMRWKGLPFASFVFITVLGQLVGVRDYSLAALEVLGGTMLLAALTGFIYTKDRRAWCRHLCPAGPLLGIFSRLGSAGIDKNGGTGTSAACPTFINTQTKTASSNCIACMRCVNPASESTLRLKLRRPGREIEEIGKREPDIWEVLFLLGATGLALGAFYWTESDMYTLYRDFLGNAFIDLGYGSLIGQSGPWWVMVNYPWAGETFNWLDFISIATFMLGTMVAVMGALLILLISSALIPKEKLEYWKRAASAGYAYAPVALVSLVLGLGIMLFEPLGSFGKLLPAALFAAGAIWSVYLAVKIQGPRPGVLPNMLGIGLVAWLWYSVLF
;
A
#
# COMPACT_ATOMS: atom_id res chain seq x y z
N MET A 1 28.49 -25.83 -17.16
CA MET A 1 28.47 -24.36 -17.09
C MET A 1 28.27 -23.82 -18.51
N LYS A 2 27.01 -23.58 -18.88
CA LYS A 2 26.57 -22.87 -20.10
C LYS A 2 25.19 -22.32 -19.75
N ILE A 3 25.12 -21.01 -19.58
CA ILE A 3 23.91 -20.27 -19.20
C ILE A 3 23.05 -20.17 -20.45
N LYS A 4 21.81 -20.67 -20.36
CA LYS A 4 20.80 -20.53 -21.40
C LYS A 4 20.12 -19.18 -21.18
N GLU A 5 20.39 -18.22 -22.07
CA GLU A 5 19.67 -16.96 -22.13
C GLU A 5 18.20 -17.23 -22.47
N GLU A 6 17.32 -16.74 -21.60
CA GLU A 6 15.88 -16.77 -21.77
C GLU A 6 15.49 -15.69 -22.78
N THR A 7 14.87 -16.14 -23.87
CA THR A 7 14.45 -15.38 -25.04
C THR A 7 13.57 -14.17 -24.69
N ALA A 8 13.96 -13.01 -25.23
CA ALA A 8 13.20 -11.79 -25.25
C ALA A 8 11.83 -11.98 -25.91
N GLU A 9 10.76 -11.53 -25.25
CA GLU A 9 9.43 -11.38 -25.85
C GLU A 9 9.48 -10.32 -26.96
N GLU A 10 9.23 -10.77 -28.20
CA GLU A 10 9.06 -9.95 -29.39
C GLU A 10 7.78 -9.08 -29.29
N PRO A 11 7.82 -7.80 -29.66
CA PRO A 11 6.63 -6.97 -29.69
C PRO A 11 5.78 -7.31 -30.92
N VAL A 12 4.58 -7.83 -30.67
CA VAL A 12 3.56 -8.03 -31.71
C VAL A 12 3.15 -6.65 -32.27
N GLY A 13 3.52 -6.38 -33.53
CA GLY A 13 2.94 -5.29 -34.34
C GLY A 13 3.90 -4.21 -34.85
N ALA A 14 5.10 -4.56 -35.33
CA ALA A 14 5.96 -3.62 -36.07
C ALA A 14 5.93 -3.93 -37.58
N ASP A 15 5.43 -3.00 -38.39
CA ASP A 15 5.69 -2.93 -39.82
C ASP A 15 7.08 -2.33 -40.08
N LYS A 16 7.72 -2.78 -41.18
CA LYS A 16 9.14 -2.55 -41.57
C LYS A 16 9.56 -1.08 -41.81
N ALA A 17 8.81 -0.10 -41.33
CA ALA A 17 9.09 1.32 -41.48
C ALA A 17 9.20 2.09 -40.16
N GLY A 18 9.21 1.42 -38.99
CA GLY A 18 9.53 2.07 -37.70
C GLY A 18 8.56 3.17 -37.27
N ASN A 19 7.34 3.19 -37.83
CA ASN A 19 6.34 4.19 -37.49
C ASN A 19 5.35 3.59 -36.48
N CYS A 20 5.39 4.05 -35.23
CA CYS A 20 4.39 3.71 -34.22
C CYS A 20 3.00 4.17 -34.69
N ARG A 21 2.19 3.25 -35.23
CA ARG A 21 0.78 3.55 -35.49
C ARG A 21 0.13 3.97 -34.18
N ARG A 22 -0.47 5.16 -34.20
CA ARG A 22 -1.33 5.67 -33.14
C ARG A 22 -2.32 4.56 -32.76
N PRO A 23 -2.51 4.21 -31.48
CA PRO A 23 -3.76 3.56 -31.10
C PRO A 23 -4.83 4.61 -31.38
N VAL A 24 -5.66 4.34 -32.40
CA VAL A 24 -6.86 5.11 -32.64
C VAL A 24 -7.65 5.07 -31.33
N ILE A 25 -7.86 6.25 -30.74
CA ILE A 25 -8.88 6.42 -29.72
C ILE A 25 -10.18 6.31 -30.49
N ASP A 26 -10.67 5.09 -30.68
CA ASP A 26 -12.03 4.90 -31.18
C ASP A 26 -12.98 5.44 -30.10
N PRO A 27 -13.71 6.53 -30.38
CA PRO A 27 -14.83 6.88 -29.53
C PRO A 27 -15.90 5.85 -29.88
N VAL A 28 -16.29 5.04 -28.89
CA VAL A 28 -17.31 4.00 -29.05
C VAL A 28 -16.79 2.77 -29.81
N ILE A 29 -16.53 1.70 -29.05
CA ILE A 29 -16.50 0.35 -29.61
C ILE A 29 -17.88 0.13 -30.25
N GLU A 30 -17.94 0.04 -31.57
CA GLU A 30 -19.15 -0.31 -32.30
C GLU A 30 -19.75 -1.60 -31.72
N LEU A 31 -21.01 -1.49 -31.33
CA LEU A 31 -21.83 -2.59 -30.84
C LEU A 31 -21.91 -3.64 -31.95
N THR A 32 -21.29 -4.80 -31.76
CA THR A 32 -21.65 -5.98 -32.54
C THR A 32 -23.08 -6.38 -32.17
N PRO A 33 -24.04 -6.29 -33.10
CA PRO A 33 -25.43 -6.64 -32.82
C PRO A 33 -25.52 -8.17 -32.78
N GLY A 34 -25.63 -8.72 -31.57
CA GLY A 34 -25.76 -10.17 -31.37
C GLY A 34 -25.30 -10.72 -30.02
N SER A 35 -24.59 -9.93 -29.20
CA SER A 35 -24.18 -10.39 -27.86
C SER A 35 -25.34 -10.19 -26.85
N THR A 36 -26.10 -11.24 -26.58
CA THR A 36 -27.08 -11.27 -25.48
C THR A 36 -26.34 -11.43 -24.16
N ALA A 37 -25.68 -10.36 -23.70
CA ALA A 37 -24.93 -10.38 -22.46
C ALA A 37 -25.83 -10.74 -21.28
N ARG A 38 -25.60 -11.90 -20.65
CA ARG A 38 -26.34 -12.25 -19.43
C ARG A 38 -26.03 -11.22 -18.33
N PRO A 39 -27.03 -10.49 -17.80
CA PRO A 39 -26.80 -9.60 -16.67
C PRO A 39 -26.37 -10.43 -15.47
N LEU A 40 -25.37 -9.93 -14.72
CA LEU A 40 -25.06 -10.48 -13.41
C LEU A 40 -26.31 -10.36 -12.53
N ALA A 41 -26.82 -11.49 -12.03
CA ALA A 41 -27.97 -11.48 -11.14
C ALA A 41 -27.58 -10.95 -9.74
N GLY A 42 -28.54 -10.34 -9.05
CA GLY A 42 -28.39 -9.93 -7.64
C GLY A 42 -27.64 -8.62 -7.39
N LEU A 43 -27.04 -8.49 -6.20
CA LEU A 43 -26.39 -7.27 -5.72
C LEU A 43 -25.21 -6.84 -6.61
N SER A 44 -24.43 -7.80 -7.13
CA SER A 44 -23.26 -7.54 -7.98
C SER A 44 -23.64 -6.78 -9.25
N GLY A 45 -24.73 -7.19 -9.92
CA GLY A 45 -25.21 -6.52 -11.14
C GLY A 45 -25.77 -5.12 -10.88
N LYS A 46 -26.47 -4.91 -9.75
CA LYS A 46 -26.95 -3.58 -9.35
C LYS A 46 -25.80 -2.62 -9.07
N VAL A 47 -24.80 -3.06 -8.31
CA VAL A 47 -23.60 -2.26 -8.00
C VAL A 47 -22.78 -2.00 -9.26
N GLU A 48 -22.60 -2.99 -10.13
CA GLU A 48 -21.92 -2.84 -11.42
C GLU A 48 -22.62 -1.79 -12.30
N GLY A 49 -23.94 -1.91 -12.47
CA GLY A 49 -24.73 -0.96 -13.26
C GLY A 49 -24.68 0.46 -12.69
N PHE A 50 -24.75 0.61 -11.36
CA PHE A 50 -24.61 1.91 -10.71
C PHE A 50 -23.24 2.53 -10.96
N LEU A 51 -22.15 1.78 -10.75
CA LEU A 51 -20.79 2.30 -10.92
C LEU A 51 -20.48 2.61 -12.39
N VAL A 52 -20.94 1.79 -13.33
CA VAL A 52 -20.72 2.03 -14.76
C VAL A 52 -21.54 3.23 -15.26
N SER A 53 -22.81 3.37 -14.84
CA SER A 53 -23.64 4.52 -15.22
C SER A 53 -23.11 5.85 -14.66
N HIS A 54 -22.48 5.83 -13.49
CA HIS A 54 -21.91 7.01 -12.84
C HIS A 54 -20.43 7.23 -13.18
N ARG A 55 -19.82 6.43 -14.07
CA ARG A 55 -18.38 6.48 -14.37
C ARG A 55 -17.90 7.86 -14.81
N ALA A 56 -18.73 8.61 -15.53
CA ALA A 56 -18.40 9.96 -16.00
C ALA A 56 -18.30 10.95 -14.84
N ARG A 57 -19.09 10.74 -13.77
CA ARG A 57 -19.10 11.58 -12.57
C ARG A 57 -17.91 11.31 -11.65
N PHE A 58 -17.23 10.17 -11.81
CA PHE A 58 -16.06 9.82 -11.01
C PHE A 58 -14.94 10.85 -11.13
N GLY A 59 -14.78 11.49 -12.28
CA GLY A 59 -13.79 12.57 -12.45
C GLY A 59 -14.03 13.74 -11.49
N TYR A 60 -15.28 14.12 -11.22
CA TYR A 60 -15.61 15.20 -10.29
C TYR A 60 -15.36 14.81 -8.84
N VAL A 61 -15.75 13.59 -8.44
CA VAL A 61 -15.46 13.07 -7.09
C VAL A 61 -13.96 13.01 -6.85
N HIS A 62 -13.21 12.56 -7.87
CA HIS A 62 -11.76 12.41 -7.78
C HIS A 62 -11.05 13.77 -7.67
N ALA A 63 -11.50 14.77 -8.44
CA ALA A 63 -11.01 16.15 -8.35
C ALA A 63 -11.38 16.81 -7.02
N PHE A 64 -12.63 16.63 -6.55
CA PHE A 64 -13.08 17.13 -5.26
C PHE A 64 -12.23 16.58 -4.12
N MET A 65 -12.00 15.27 -4.08
CA MET A 65 -11.13 14.64 -3.08
C MET A 65 -9.69 15.17 -3.13
N ALA A 66 -9.15 15.44 -4.32
CA ALA A 66 -7.83 16.03 -4.46
C ALA A 66 -7.76 17.45 -3.88
N VAL A 67 -8.76 18.30 -4.17
CA VAL A 67 -8.84 19.66 -3.63
C VAL A 67 -9.00 19.65 -2.12
N VAL A 68 -9.91 18.82 -1.59
CA VAL A 68 -10.13 18.68 -0.14
C VAL A 68 -8.86 18.21 0.56
N PHE A 69 -8.17 17.20 0.02
CA PHE A 69 -6.95 16.69 0.63
C PHE A 69 -5.81 17.72 0.59
N LEU A 70 -5.64 18.45 -0.52
CA LEU A 70 -4.67 19.54 -0.61
C LEU A 70 -4.98 20.66 0.40
N ALA A 71 -6.25 21.02 0.56
CA ALA A 71 -6.68 21.99 1.54
C ALA A 71 -6.38 21.52 2.97
N LEU A 72 -6.69 20.26 3.30
CA LEU A 72 -6.42 19.65 4.61
C LEU A 72 -4.94 19.63 4.97
N VAL A 73 -4.05 19.51 3.99
CA VAL A 73 -2.61 19.44 4.22
C VAL A 73 -1.95 20.82 4.17
N ALA A 74 -2.38 21.72 3.27
CA ALA A 74 -1.74 23.01 3.07
C ALA A 74 -2.27 24.13 3.99
N ILE A 75 -3.59 24.16 4.26
CA ILE A 75 -4.21 25.24 5.04
C ILE A 75 -3.69 25.29 6.49
N PRO A 76 -3.58 24.16 7.23
CA PRO A 76 -3.19 24.22 8.64
C PRO A 76 -1.80 24.81 8.91
N VAL A 77 -0.91 24.82 7.90
CA VAL A 77 0.43 25.40 8.00
C VAL A 77 0.39 26.91 8.25
N PHE A 78 -0.69 27.58 7.85
CA PHE A 78 -0.85 29.02 8.04
C PHE A 78 -1.47 29.41 9.39
N PHE A 79 -1.80 28.44 10.23
CA PHE A 79 -2.44 28.67 11.53
C PHE A 79 -1.41 28.60 12.67
N PRO A 80 -1.66 29.28 13.80
CA PRO A 80 -0.74 29.24 14.95
C PRO A 80 -0.60 27.81 15.48
N PHE A 81 0.56 27.51 16.05
CA PHE A 81 0.80 26.24 16.72
C PHE A 81 -0.16 26.08 17.91
N PRO A 82 -0.73 24.88 18.14
CA PRO A 82 -1.63 24.63 19.25
C PRO A 82 -1.00 24.96 20.60
N ALA A 83 -1.77 25.63 21.45
CA ALA A 83 -1.46 25.75 22.88
C ALA A 83 -1.79 24.43 23.60
N ASP A 84 -1.29 24.22 24.81
CA ASP A 84 -1.47 22.96 25.55
C ASP A 84 -2.94 22.64 25.88
N ASP A 85 -3.81 23.65 25.94
CA ASP A 85 -5.26 23.53 26.20
C ASP A 85 -6.12 23.40 24.93
N ASP A 86 -5.49 23.49 23.75
CA ASP A 86 -6.21 23.39 22.48
C ASP A 86 -6.73 21.96 22.23
N THR A 87 -7.93 21.89 21.68
CA THR A 87 -8.55 20.65 21.24
C THR A 87 -8.71 20.63 19.72
N ALA A 88 -9.06 19.46 19.16
CA ALA A 88 -9.36 19.33 17.74
C ALA A 88 -10.56 20.19 17.28
N LEU A 89 -11.36 20.75 18.19
CA LEU A 89 -12.46 21.66 17.85
C LEU A 89 -12.05 23.15 17.88
N THR A 90 -10.99 23.49 18.62
CA THR A 90 -10.51 24.87 18.78
C THR A 90 -9.36 25.18 17.82
N ASN A 91 -8.53 24.19 17.48
CA ASN A 91 -7.36 24.37 16.64
C ASN A 91 -7.45 23.59 15.32
N LEU A 92 -7.24 24.28 14.19
CA LEU A 92 -7.31 23.69 12.86
C LEU A 92 -6.20 22.66 12.59
N GLN A 93 -5.01 22.83 13.18
CA GLN A 93 -3.92 21.86 13.03
C GLN A 93 -4.27 20.53 13.67
N LEU A 94 -4.83 20.56 14.88
CA LEU A 94 -5.28 19.37 15.59
C LEU A 94 -6.47 18.71 14.87
N LEU A 95 -7.40 19.51 14.34
CA LEU A 95 -8.51 19.01 13.52
C LEU A 95 -7.99 18.28 12.27
N ALA A 96 -7.08 18.91 11.53
CA ALA A 96 -6.50 18.34 10.32
C ALA A 96 -5.70 17.07 10.62
N ARG A 97 -4.92 17.07 11.71
CA ARG A 97 -4.21 15.88 12.22
C ARG A 97 -5.18 14.73 12.45
N PHE A 98 -6.28 14.97 13.16
CA PHE A 98 -7.31 13.96 13.42
C PHE A 98 -7.99 13.48 12.13
N ILE A 99 -8.36 14.38 11.21
CA ILE A 99 -8.98 14.00 9.94
C ILE A 99 -8.04 13.17 9.07
N VAL A 100 -6.77 13.55 8.95
CA VAL A 100 -5.81 12.85 8.08
C VAL A 100 -5.38 11.53 8.72
N TRP A 101 -4.89 11.55 9.95
CA TRP A 101 -4.29 10.35 10.58
C TRP A 101 -5.32 9.47 11.30
N GLY A 102 -6.32 10.08 11.94
CA GLY A 102 -7.38 9.35 12.65
C GLY A 102 -8.48 8.83 11.72
N LEU A 103 -8.91 9.61 10.73
CA LEU A 103 -10.03 9.22 9.87
C LEU A 103 -9.58 8.72 8.49
N TRP A 104 -8.80 9.50 7.75
CA TRP A 104 -8.51 9.25 6.33
C TRP A 104 -7.70 7.97 6.09
N PHE A 105 -6.56 7.78 6.78
CA PHE A 105 -5.73 6.58 6.60
C PHE A 105 -6.42 5.29 7.09
N PRO A 106 -7.03 5.23 8.30
CA PRO A 106 -7.76 4.04 8.73
C PRO A 106 -8.93 3.68 7.82
N LEU A 107 -9.74 4.67 7.40
CA LEU A 107 -10.83 4.42 6.46
C LEU A 107 -10.33 3.98 5.09
N MET A 108 -9.20 4.51 4.62
CA MET A 108 -8.57 4.03 3.39
C MET A 108 -8.27 2.53 3.49
N PHE A 109 -7.65 2.05 4.57
CA PHE A 109 -7.34 0.62 4.75
C PHE A 109 -8.60 -0.25 4.89
N LEU A 110 -9.57 0.19 5.71
CA LEU A 110 -10.85 -0.51 5.89
C LEU A 110 -11.63 -0.61 4.57
N SER A 111 -11.63 0.46 3.77
CA SER A 111 -12.31 0.48 2.47
C SER A 111 -11.76 -0.56 1.51
N VAL A 112 -10.48 -0.92 1.60
CA VAL A 112 -9.86 -1.92 0.71
C VAL A 112 -10.36 -3.33 0.97
N VAL A 113 -10.71 -3.65 2.22
CA VAL A 113 -11.31 -4.94 2.58
C VAL A 113 -12.75 -5.04 2.04
N LEU A 114 -13.48 -3.94 1.98
CA LEU A 114 -14.88 -3.92 1.55
C LEU A 114 -15.03 -3.75 0.03
N PHE A 115 -14.20 -2.92 -0.59
CA PHE A 115 -14.38 -2.49 -1.98
C PHE A 115 -13.16 -2.76 -2.86
N GLY A 116 -12.15 -3.48 -2.35
CA GLY A 116 -10.88 -3.64 -3.04
C GLY A 116 -10.18 -2.28 -3.21
N ARG A 117 -9.34 -2.11 -4.23
CA ARG A 117 -8.61 -0.85 -4.45
C ARG A 117 -9.45 0.27 -5.08
N LEU A 118 -10.78 0.26 -4.89
CA LEU A 118 -11.67 1.31 -5.39
C LEU A 118 -11.25 2.69 -4.88
N TRP A 119 -10.73 2.76 -3.65
CA TRP A 119 -10.12 3.99 -3.11
C TRP A 119 -9.04 4.56 -4.04
N CYS A 120 -8.10 3.74 -4.50
CA CYS A 120 -7.05 4.15 -5.44
C CYS A 120 -7.62 4.62 -6.79
N GLY A 121 -8.73 4.02 -7.22
CA GLY A 121 -9.40 4.35 -8.48
C GLY A 121 -10.16 5.67 -8.45
N LEU A 122 -10.88 5.93 -7.35
CA LEU A 122 -11.93 6.95 -7.25
C LEU A 122 -11.64 8.08 -6.25
N LEU A 123 -11.00 7.78 -5.13
CA LEU A 123 -10.89 8.69 -3.98
C LEU A 123 -9.46 9.20 -3.74
N CYS A 124 -8.45 8.46 -4.20
CA CYS A 124 -7.06 8.76 -3.92
C CYS A 124 -6.59 10.05 -4.62
N PRO A 125 -6.15 11.08 -3.87
CA PRO A 125 -5.80 12.40 -4.40
C PRO A 125 -4.55 12.34 -5.29
N GLN A 126 -3.56 11.50 -4.92
CA GLN A 126 -2.38 11.23 -5.75
C GLN A 126 -2.77 10.61 -7.10
N GLY A 127 -3.72 9.66 -7.11
CA GLY A 127 -4.22 9.05 -8.34
C GLY A 127 -4.96 10.05 -9.23
N ALA A 128 -5.64 11.03 -8.63
CA ALA A 128 -6.35 12.10 -9.36
C ALA A 128 -5.36 12.98 -10.09
N LEU A 129 -4.32 13.39 -9.36
CA LEU A 129 -3.32 14.31 -9.86
C LEU A 129 -2.46 13.65 -10.96
N THR A 130 -2.05 12.39 -10.78
CA THR A 130 -1.36 11.64 -11.83
C THR A 130 -2.20 11.54 -13.11
N GLU A 131 -3.49 11.25 -12.99
CA GLU A 131 -4.37 11.15 -14.16
C GLU A 131 -4.62 12.51 -14.83
N PHE A 132 -4.87 13.55 -14.04
CA PHE A 132 -5.07 14.89 -14.55
C PHE A 132 -3.84 15.38 -15.32
N MET A 133 -2.64 15.15 -14.76
CA MET A 133 -1.39 15.54 -15.39
C MET A 133 -1.02 14.68 -16.59
N SER A 134 -1.34 13.37 -16.58
CA SER A 134 -1.03 12.48 -17.71
C SER A 134 -1.87 12.75 -18.96
N LYS A 135 -3.02 13.42 -18.84
CA LYS A 135 -3.77 13.94 -20.01
C LYS A 135 -2.97 14.99 -20.81
N ARG A 136 -2.12 15.75 -20.12
CA ARG A 136 -1.22 16.77 -20.70
C ARG A 136 0.23 16.30 -20.78
N GLY A 137 0.47 15.00 -20.55
CA GLY A 137 1.80 14.47 -20.36
C GLY A 137 2.64 14.37 -21.64
N LEU A 138 3.96 14.43 -21.48
CA LEU A 138 4.99 14.33 -22.51
C LEU A 138 5.12 12.93 -23.12
N ASN A 139 4.48 11.92 -22.51
CA ASN A 139 4.48 10.52 -22.96
C ASN A 139 5.89 9.92 -23.17
N ARG A 140 6.85 10.26 -22.31
CA ARG A 140 8.20 9.65 -22.33
C ARG A 140 8.15 8.21 -21.86
N PRO A 141 8.98 7.29 -22.38
CA PRO A 141 8.99 5.91 -21.89
C PRO A 141 9.37 5.84 -20.40
N ILE A 142 8.72 4.93 -19.67
CA ILE A 142 9.03 4.69 -18.25
C ILE A 142 10.45 4.09 -18.15
N PRO A 143 11.37 4.71 -17.40
CA PRO A 143 12.75 4.25 -17.31
C PRO A 143 12.83 2.89 -16.62
N GLY A 144 13.87 2.11 -16.94
CA GLY A 144 14.03 0.73 -16.44
C GLY A 144 14.05 0.65 -14.91
N TRP A 145 14.74 1.58 -14.25
CA TRP A 145 14.81 1.64 -12.78
C TRP A 145 13.43 1.79 -12.13
N MET A 146 12.50 2.51 -12.78
CA MET A 146 11.12 2.71 -12.28
C MET A 146 10.26 1.45 -12.45
N ARG A 147 10.62 0.55 -13.36
CA ARG A 147 9.91 -0.72 -13.57
C ARG A 147 10.33 -1.83 -12.60
N TRP A 148 11.34 -1.59 -11.76
CA TRP A 148 11.79 -2.55 -10.77
C TRP A 148 10.70 -2.82 -9.71
N LYS A 149 10.35 -4.10 -9.52
CA LYS A 149 9.28 -4.51 -8.60
C LYS A 149 9.54 -4.18 -7.13
N GLY A 150 10.81 -4.05 -6.73
CA GLY A 150 11.20 -3.65 -5.38
C GLY A 150 11.11 -2.14 -5.13
N LEU A 151 10.91 -1.31 -6.16
CA LEU A 151 10.92 0.14 -5.99
C LEU A 151 9.82 0.66 -5.07
N PRO A 152 8.54 0.22 -5.17
CA PRO A 152 7.52 0.60 -4.20
C PRO A 152 7.86 0.20 -2.75
N PHE A 153 8.59 -0.90 -2.55
CA PHE A 153 9.06 -1.31 -1.22
C PHE A 153 10.12 -0.32 -0.70
N ALA A 154 11.11 0.03 -1.53
CA ALA A 154 12.09 1.05 -1.19
C ALA A 154 11.43 2.42 -0.91
N SER A 155 10.43 2.82 -1.72
CA SER A 155 9.66 4.04 -1.48
C SER A 155 8.90 4.01 -0.16
N PHE A 156 8.33 2.86 0.23
CA PHE A 156 7.66 2.68 1.52
C PHE A 156 8.64 2.79 2.68
N VAL A 157 9.80 2.13 2.60
CA VAL A 157 10.85 2.23 3.63
C VAL A 157 11.29 3.68 3.78
N PHE A 158 11.63 4.33 2.66
CA PHE A 158 12.09 5.72 2.65
C PHE A 158 11.06 6.67 3.27
N ILE A 159 9.80 6.62 2.82
CA ILE A 159 8.78 7.57 3.30
C ILE A 159 8.40 7.33 4.76
N THR A 160 8.46 6.07 5.23
CA THR A 160 8.14 5.73 6.61
C THR A 160 9.24 6.19 7.55
N VAL A 161 10.51 5.96 7.20
CA VAL A 161 11.66 6.45 7.97
C VAL A 161 11.69 7.97 7.96
N LEU A 162 11.56 8.60 6.79
CA LEU A 162 11.49 10.06 6.68
C LEU A 162 10.35 10.62 7.54
N GLY A 163 9.15 10.03 7.44
CA GLY A 163 7.98 10.48 8.19
C GLY A 163 8.16 10.46 9.71
N GLN A 164 8.87 9.46 10.25
CA GLN A 164 9.24 9.42 11.67
C GLN A 164 10.28 10.48 12.01
N LEU A 165 11.29 10.65 11.16
CA LEU A 165 12.38 11.60 11.39
C LEU A 165 11.93 13.06 11.35
N VAL A 166 10.97 13.43 10.50
CA VAL A 166 10.45 14.82 10.41
C VAL A 166 9.23 15.10 11.30
N GLY A 167 8.69 14.08 11.97
CA GLY A 167 7.48 14.24 12.80
C GLY A 167 6.22 14.50 11.98
N VAL A 168 5.99 13.72 10.91
CA VAL A 168 4.90 13.93 9.93
C VAL A 168 3.48 13.92 10.54
N ARG A 169 3.32 13.31 11.71
CA ARG A 169 2.04 13.22 12.43
C ARG A 169 1.79 14.43 13.31
N ASP A 170 2.87 15.02 13.84
CA ASP A 170 2.80 16.05 14.87
C ASP A 170 2.84 17.46 14.28
N TYR A 171 3.59 17.63 13.18
CA TYR A 171 3.78 18.91 12.54
C TYR A 171 3.07 19.00 11.18
N SER A 172 2.21 20.01 11.03
CA SER A 172 1.52 20.28 9.76
C SER A 172 2.48 20.62 8.61
N LEU A 173 3.60 21.29 8.92
CA LEU A 173 4.64 21.59 7.93
C LEU A 173 5.32 20.31 7.39
N ALA A 174 5.65 19.36 8.28
CA ALA A 174 6.17 18.04 7.89
C ALA A 174 5.13 17.24 7.09
N ALA A 175 3.86 17.29 7.48
CA ALA A 175 2.77 16.66 6.73
C ALA A 175 2.66 17.22 5.30
N LEU A 176 2.77 18.54 5.13
CA LEU A 176 2.81 19.19 3.82
C LEU A 176 4.01 18.78 2.99
N GLU A 177 5.19 18.71 3.61
CA GLU A 177 6.40 18.27 2.93
C GLU A 177 6.27 16.84 2.40
N VAL A 178 5.90 15.88 3.25
CA VAL A 178 5.84 14.46 2.89
C VAL A 178 4.64 14.17 1.98
N LEU A 179 3.42 14.56 2.38
CA LEU A 179 2.21 14.27 1.62
C LEU A 179 2.12 15.16 0.37
N GLY A 180 2.43 16.46 0.49
CA GLY A 180 2.48 17.38 -0.65
C GLY A 180 3.61 17.04 -1.62
N GLY A 181 4.80 16.69 -1.11
CA GLY A 181 5.93 16.23 -1.92
C GLY A 181 5.62 14.96 -2.71
N THR A 182 5.01 13.96 -2.07
CA THR A 182 4.58 12.74 -2.79
C THR A 182 3.46 13.02 -3.80
N MET A 183 2.55 13.96 -3.53
CA MET A 183 1.56 14.42 -4.52
C MET A 183 2.23 15.11 -5.71
N LEU A 184 3.21 15.98 -5.47
CA LEU A 184 3.97 16.62 -6.53
C LEU A 184 4.72 15.60 -7.38
N LEU A 185 5.36 14.60 -6.77
CA LEU A 185 5.98 13.47 -7.50
C LEU A 185 4.94 12.67 -8.30
N ALA A 186 3.76 12.43 -7.74
CA ALA A 186 2.66 11.78 -8.46
C ALA A 186 2.19 12.59 -9.68
N ALA A 187 2.18 13.93 -9.56
CA ALA A 187 1.88 14.86 -10.65
C ALA A 187 2.94 14.81 -11.75
N LEU A 188 4.21 14.96 -11.36
CA LEU A 188 5.36 14.98 -12.26
C LEU A 188 5.51 13.65 -13.02
N THR A 189 5.33 12.52 -12.35
CA THR A 189 5.43 11.20 -12.99
C THR A 189 4.29 10.96 -13.98
N GLY A 190 3.08 11.45 -13.68
CA GLY A 190 1.96 11.47 -14.62
C GLY A 190 2.27 12.36 -15.83
N PHE A 191 2.81 13.55 -15.61
CA PHE A 191 3.17 14.50 -16.66
C PHE A 191 4.31 14.01 -17.56
N ILE A 192 5.36 13.42 -17.02
CA ILE A 192 6.57 13.09 -17.80
C ILE A 192 6.38 11.78 -18.58
N TYR A 193 5.94 10.71 -17.92
CA TYR A 193 6.16 9.34 -18.41
C TYR A 193 4.96 8.69 -19.12
N THR A 194 3.76 9.25 -19.05
CA THR A 194 2.60 8.54 -19.58
C THR A 194 1.56 9.48 -20.15
N LYS A 195 0.86 9.03 -21.18
CA LYS A 195 -0.37 9.65 -21.67
C LYS A 195 -1.58 8.80 -21.29
N ASP A 196 -2.52 9.38 -20.56
CA ASP A 196 -3.76 8.72 -20.10
C ASP A 196 -3.58 7.44 -19.25
N ARG A 197 -2.42 7.28 -18.60
CA ARG A 197 -2.11 6.16 -17.68
C ARG A 197 -1.69 6.69 -16.31
N ARG A 198 -1.55 5.78 -15.34
CA ARG A 198 -1.19 6.07 -13.95
C ARG A 198 0.10 5.32 -13.57
N ALA A 199 1.26 5.81 -14.01
CA ALA A 199 2.56 5.21 -13.67
C ALA A 199 2.87 5.26 -12.16
N TRP A 200 2.57 6.37 -11.48
CA TRP A 200 2.80 6.53 -10.04
C TRP A 200 2.20 5.38 -9.23
N CYS A 201 0.90 5.11 -9.43
CA CYS A 201 0.15 4.10 -8.70
C CYS A 201 0.69 2.67 -8.89
N ARG A 202 1.40 2.42 -10.00
CA ARG A 202 1.96 1.11 -10.35
C ARG A 202 3.40 0.94 -9.86
N HIS A 203 4.20 2.00 -9.89
CA HIS A 203 5.66 1.88 -9.80
C HIS A 203 6.32 2.62 -8.63
N LEU A 204 5.67 3.64 -8.06
CA LEU A 204 6.30 4.54 -7.09
C LEU A 204 5.49 4.77 -5.82
N CYS A 205 4.17 4.56 -5.87
CA CYS A 205 3.30 4.80 -4.73
C CYS A 205 3.70 3.91 -3.54
N PRO A 206 4.12 4.48 -2.39
CA PRO A 206 4.60 3.70 -1.24
C PRO A 206 3.49 2.83 -0.62
N ALA A 207 2.26 3.34 -0.58
CA ALA A 207 1.08 2.57 -0.14
C ALA A 207 0.59 1.56 -1.19
N GLY A 208 1.14 1.58 -2.40
CA GLY A 208 0.69 0.79 -3.54
C GLY A 208 0.67 -0.72 -3.27
N PRO A 209 1.82 -1.35 -2.93
CA PRO A 209 1.88 -2.77 -2.65
C PRO A 209 1.00 -3.19 -1.47
N LEU A 210 0.98 -2.38 -0.41
CA LEU A 210 0.20 -2.64 0.80
C LEU A 210 -1.31 -2.76 0.48
N LEU A 211 -1.87 -1.74 -0.18
CA LEU A 211 -3.27 -1.75 -0.62
C LEU A 211 -3.52 -2.83 -1.69
N GLY A 212 -2.49 -3.20 -2.46
CA GLY A 212 -2.53 -4.32 -3.40
C GLY A 212 -2.78 -5.66 -2.71
N ILE A 213 -1.97 -5.96 -1.69
CA ILE A 213 -2.10 -7.19 -0.90
C ILE A 213 -3.44 -7.23 -0.18
N PHE A 214 -3.85 -6.13 0.46
CA PHE A 214 -5.14 -6.06 1.17
C PHE A 214 -6.33 -6.16 0.22
N SER A 215 -6.21 -5.75 -1.04
CA SER A 215 -7.30 -5.96 -2.01
C SER A 215 -7.53 -7.43 -2.36
N ARG A 216 -6.54 -8.31 -2.15
CA ARG A 216 -6.74 -9.76 -2.27
C ARG A 216 -7.61 -10.29 -1.12
N LEU A 217 -7.54 -9.67 0.06
CA LEU A 217 -8.49 -9.90 1.16
C LEU A 217 -9.90 -9.33 0.88
N GLY A 218 -10.03 -8.42 -0.08
CA GLY A 218 -11.27 -7.71 -0.35
C GLY A 218 -12.45 -8.59 -0.79
N SER A 219 -13.67 -8.13 -0.52
CA SER A 219 -14.91 -8.77 -0.99
C SER A 219 -15.31 -8.38 -2.42
N ALA A 220 -14.78 -7.28 -2.97
CA ALA A 220 -15.05 -6.86 -4.34
C ALA A 220 -13.81 -7.01 -5.24
N GLY A 221 -14.01 -7.54 -6.45
CA GLY A 221 -12.95 -7.67 -7.45
C GLY A 221 -13.48 -7.59 -8.88
N ILE A 222 -12.60 -7.22 -9.81
CA ILE A 222 -12.90 -7.23 -11.25
C ILE A 222 -12.26 -8.48 -11.85
N ASP A 223 -13.09 -9.42 -12.29
CA ASP A 223 -12.68 -10.75 -12.76
C ASP A 223 -13.35 -11.10 -14.09
N LYS A 224 -12.80 -12.07 -14.81
CA LYS A 224 -13.42 -12.61 -16.02
C LYS A 224 -14.70 -13.35 -15.68
N ASN A 225 -15.71 -13.22 -16.54
CA ASN A 225 -16.96 -13.96 -16.44
C ASN A 225 -17.24 -14.78 -17.72
N GLY A 226 -16.26 -15.59 -18.14
CA GLY A 226 -16.37 -16.39 -19.37
C GLY A 226 -15.96 -15.67 -20.66
N GLY A 227 -15.85 -14.34 -20.64
CA GLY A 227 -15.37 -13.53 -21.77
C GLY A 227 -13.84 -13.50 -21.95
N THR A 228 -13.40 -13.03 -23.11
CA THR A 228 -11.97 -12.93 -23.49
C THR A 228 -11.19 -11.86 -22.72
N GLY A 229 -11.87 -10.94 -22.02
CA GLY A 229 -11.26 -9.82 -21.31
C GLY A 229 -10.89 -8.63 -22.20
N THR A 230 -11.31 -8.64 -23.47
CA THR A 230 -11.07 -7.54 -24.42
C THR A 230 -11.82 -6.30 -23.97
N SER A 231 -11.07 -5.31 -23.48
CA SER A 231 -11.64 -4.13 -22.84
C SER A 231 -10.69 -2.94 -22.99
N ALA A 232 -11.19 -1.74 -22.65
CA ALA A 232 -10.41 -0.52 -22.71
C ALA A 232 -9.07 -0.64 -21.98
N ALA A 233 -8.07 0.07 -22.49
CA ALA A 233 -6.70 0.00 -22.01
C ALA A 233 -6.63 0.34 -20.50
N CYS A 234 -6.08 -0.58 -19.70
CA CYS A 234 -6.01 -0.41 -18.25
C CYS A 234 -5.06 0.72 -17.84
N PRO A 235 -5.48 1.69 -17.00
CA PRO A 235 -4.62 2.81 -16.60
C PRO A 235 -3.35 2.38 -15.84
N THR A 236 -3.35 1.21 -15.21
CA THR A 236 -2.21 0.64 -14.47
C THR A 236 -1.47 -0.46 -15.21
N PHE A 237 -1.59 -0.51 -16.54
CA PHE A 237 -0.82 -1.41 -17.41
C PHE A 237 -1.10 -2.91 -17.22
N ILE A 238 -2.29 -3.26 -16.72
CA ILE A 238 -2.72 -4.66 -16.67
C ILE A 238 -3.17 -5.10 -18.05
N ASN A 239 -2.67 -6.24 -18.51
CA ASN A 239 -3.28 -6.95 -19.63
C ASN A 239 -4.60 -7.57 -19.17
N THR A 240 -5.71 -7.02 -19.65
CA THR A 240 -7.06 -7.43 -19.25
C THR A 240 -7.44 -8.82 -19.77
N GLN A 241 -6.77 -9.30 -20.82
CA GLN A 241 -6.97 -10.64 -21.37
C GLN A 241 -6.30 -11.73 -20.54
N THR A 242 -5.26 -11.43 -19.76
CA THR A 242 -4.56 -12.42 -18.91
C THR A 242 -4.75 -12.14 -17.42
N LYS A 243 -5.52 -11.12 -17.05
CA LYS A 243 -5.73 -10.73 -15.64
C LYS A 243 -6.25 -11.89 -14.79
N THR A 244 -5.47 -12.27 -13.78
CA THR A 244 -5.84 -13.23 -12.73
C THR A 244 -5.82 -12.62 -11.32
N ALA A 245 -4.92 -11.67 -11.04
CA ALA A 245 -4.74 -11.06 -9.73
C ALA A 245 -5.48 -9.71 -9.56
N SER A 246 -5.89 -9.38 -8.33
CA SER A 246 -6.46 -8.07 -7.98
C SER A 246 -5.43 -7.06 -7.52
N SER A 247 -4.22 -7.48 -7.15
CA SER A 247 -3.24 -6.63 -6.45
C SER A 247 -2.90 -5.33 -7.17
N ASN A 248 -2.92 -5.33 -8.50
CA ASN A 248 -2.60 -4.16 -9.32
C ASN A 248 -3.82 -3.42 -9.88
N CYS A 249 -5.01 -4.01 -9.73
CA CYS A 249 -6.26 -3.46 -10.23
C CYS A 249 -6.76 -2.38 -9.27
N ILE A 250 -6.83 -1.13 -9.73
CA ILE A 250 -7.37 0.00 -8.95
C ILE A 250 -8.90 0.10 -9.00
N ALA A 251 -9.59 -0.96 -9.44
CA ALA A 251 -11.06 -1.07 -9.53
C ALA A 251 -11.77 0.15 -10.18
N CYS A 252 -11.14 0.81 -11.15
CA CYS A 252 -11.66 2.04 -11.79
C CYS A 252 -12.84 1.83 -12.77
N MET A 253 -13.32 0.60 -12.95
CA MET A 253 -14.42 0.20 -13.83
C MET A 253 -14.29 0.52 -15.33
N ARG A 254 -13.17 1.06 -15.81
CA ARG A 254 -12.97 1.37 -17.26
C ARG A 254 -13.04 0.14 -18.17
N CYS A 255 -12.60 -1.01 -17.66
CA CYS A 255 -12.58 -2.27 -18.39
C CYS A 255 -13.88 -3.09 -18.28
N VAL A 256 -14.89 -2.56 -17.58
CA VAL A 256 -16.19 -3.22 -17.37
C VAL A 256 -17.21 -2.60 -18.31
N ASN A 257 -17.80 -3.41 -19.18
CA ASN A 257 -18.92 -3.01 -20.03
C ASN A 257 -20.07 -4.03 -19.89
N PRO A 258 -21.15 -3.71 -19.16
CA PRO A 258 -22.27 -4.62 -18.97
C PRO A 258 -22.92 -5.10 -20.28
N ALA A 259 -22.83 -4.31 -21.36
CA ALA A 259 -23.41 -4.61 -22.67
C ALA A 259 -22.59 -5.60 -23.51
N SER A 260 -21.34 -5.91 -23.12
CA SER A 260 -20.48 -6.84 -23.84
C SER A 260 -20.03 -8.00 -22.95
N GLU A 261 -20.25 -9.22 -23.42
CA GLU A 261 -19.81 -10.45 -22.74
C GLU A 261 -18.29 -10.61 -22.71
N SER A 262 -17.57 -9.97 -23.64
CA SER A 262 -16.12 -10.10 -23.75
C SER A 262 -15.34 -9.29 -22.72
N THR A 263 -16.02 -8.43 -21.94
CA THR A 263 -15.37 -7.56 -20.95
C THR A 263 -15.26 -8.19 -19.56
N LEU A 264 -14.46 -7.56 -18.71
CA LEU A 264 -14.35 -7.94 -17.31
C LEU A 264 -15.63 -7.55 -16.56
N ARG A 265 -15.95 -8.25 -15.46
CA ARG A 265 -17.15 -8.00 -14.65
C ARG A 265 -16.78 -7.78 -13.19
N LEU A 266 -17.60 -6.99 -12.49
CA LEU A 266 -17.51 -6.86 -11.04
C LEU A 266 -18.09 -8.11 -10.38
N LYS A 267 -17.28 -8.80 -9.58
CA LYS A 267 -17.69 -9.95 -8.78
C LYS A 267 -17.56 -9.63 -7.30
N LEU A 268 -18.66 -9.80 -6.58
CA LEU A 268 -18.65 -9.88 -5.12
C LEU A 268 -18.29 -11.31 -4.70
N ARG A 269 -17.30 -11.42 -3.82
CA ARG A 269 -16.75 -12.66 -3.26
C ARG A 269 -16.65 -12.53 -1.75
N ARG A 270 -16.52 -13.66 -1.06
CA ARG A 270 -16.19 -13.66 0.37
C ARG A 270 -14.82 -12.99 0.59
N PRO A 271 -14.65 -12.14 1.61
CA PRO A 271 -13.34 -11.64 2.00
C PRO A 271 -12.33 -12.79 2.17
N GLY A 272 -11.10 -12.58 1.70
CA GLY A 272 -10.02 -13.56 1.76
C GLY A 272 -10.04 -14.62 0.65
N ARG A 273 -11.10 -14.72 -0.16
CA ARG A 273 -11.23 -15.82 -1.14
C ARG A 273 -10.11 -15.88 -2.19
N GLU A 274 -9.59 -14.75 -2.64
CA GLU A 274 -8.46 -14.73 -3.58
C GLU A 274 -7.17 -15.24 -2.91
N ILE A 275 -6.99 -15.00 -1.61
CA ILE A 275 -5.84 -15.54 -0.85
C ILE A 275 -6.01 -17.04 -0.58
N GLU A 276 -7.23 -17.51 -0.31
CA GLU A 276 -7.49 -18.96 -0.21
C GLU A 276 -7.09 -19.71 -1.50
N GLU A 277 -7.28 -19.07 -2.66
CA GLU A 277 -6.99 -19.62 -3.98
C GLU A 277 -5.69 -19.07 -4.57
N ILE A 278 -4.76 -18.59 -3.74
CA ILE A 278 -3.56 -17.84 -4.19
C ILE A 278 -2.71 -18.61 -5.21
N GLY A 279 -2.66 -19.94 -5.10
CA GLY A 279 -1.94 -20.80 -6.06
C GLY A 279 -2.44 -20.68 -7.51
N LYS A 280 -3.66 -20.18 -7.73
CA LYS A 280 -4.26 -19.92 -9.05
C LYS A 280 -4.25 -18.44 -9.45
N ARG A 281 -3.69 -17.56 -8.60
CA ARG A 281 -3.86 -16.10 -8.67
C ARG A 281 -2.51 -15.35 -8.73
N GLU A 282 -1.51 -15.98 -9.34
CA GLU A 282 -0.16 -15.45 -9.56
C GLU A 282 0.47 -14.86 -8.28
N PRO A 283 0.97 -15.70 -7.36
CA PRO A 283 1.67 -15.21 -6.17
C PRO A 283 2.95 -14.47 -6.58
N ASP A 284 3.20 -13.31 -5.97
CA ASP A 284 4.42 -12.53 -6.20
C ASP A 284 5.26 -12.49 -4.91
N ILE A 285 6.53 -12.91 -5.00
CA ILE A 285 7.44 -12.90 -3.86
C ILE A 285 7.69 -11.48 -3.34
N TRP A 286 7.65 -10.46 -4.21
CA TRP A 286 7.83 -9.07 -3.80
C TRP A 286 6.68 -8.56 -2.93
N GLU A 287 5.45 -9.06 -3.14
CA GLU A 287 4.31 -8.74 -2.28
C GLU A 287 4.54 -9.31 -0.86
N VAL A 288 5.10 -10.53 -0.78
CA VAL A 288 5.39 -11.18 0.51
C VAL A 288 6.57 -10.53 1.22
N LEU A 289 7.68 -10.27 0.54
CA LEU A 289 8.82 -9.56 1.11
C LEU A 289 8.41 -8.17 1.62
N PHE A 290 7.60 -7.45 0.83
CA PHE A 290 7.02 -6.18 1.25
C PHE A 290 6.17 -6.34 2.51
N LEU A 291 5.30 -7.35 2.58
CA LEU A 291 4.44 -7.57 3.74
C LEU A 291 5.24 -7.83 5.02
N LEU A 292 6.24 -8.71 4.94
CA LEU A 292 7.10 -9.05 6.08
C LEU A 292 7.97 -7.85 6.50
N GLY A 293 8.59 -7.16 5.53
CA GLY A 293 9.38 -5.96 5.78
C GLY A 293 8.54 -4.81 6.35
N ALA A 294 7.38 -4.53 5.77
CA ALA A 294 6.49 -3.49 6.27
C ALA A 294 6.00 -3.77 7.71
N THR A 295 5.79 -5.04 8.05
CA THR A 295 5.42 -5.43 9.43
C THR A 295 6.55 -5.11 10.41
N GLY A 296 7.80 -5.46 10.09
CA GLY A 296 8.96 -5.17 10.94
C GLY A 296 9.32 -3.68 11.02
N LEU A 297 9.18 -2.95 9.90
CA LEU A 297 9.42 -1.52 9.84
C LEU A 297 8.36 -0.74 10.65
N ALA A 298 7.09 -1.10 10.49
CA ALA A 298 6.00 -0.49 11.26
C ALA A 298 6.18 -0.77 12.74
N LEU A 299 6.53 -2.00 13.13
CA LEU A 299 6.85 -2.32 14.52
C LEU A 299 7.99 -1.42 15.05
N GLY A 300 9.09 -1.28 14.29
CA GLY A 300 10.17 -0.37 14.64
C GLY A 300 9.72 1.08 14.84
N ALA A 301 8.86 1.57 13.94
CA ALA A 301 8.31 2.93 13.96
C ALA A 301 7.44 3.24 15.19
N PHE A 302 6.76 2.24 15.76
CA PHE A 302 5.96 2.43 16.97
C PHE A 302 6.71 2.06 18.25
N TYR A 303 7.69 1.16 18.16
CA TYR A 303 8.39 0.65 19.34
C TYR A 303 9.50 1.59 19.81
N TRP A 304 10.13 2.37 18.93
CA TRP A 304 11.26 3.22 19.30
C TRP A 304 10.90 4.31 20.33
N THR A 305 9.66 4.81 20.33
CA THR A 305 9.22 5.88 21.24
C THR A 305 9.06 5.43 22.69
N GLU A 306 8.80 4.14 22.92
CA GLU A 306 8.45 3.59 24.25
C GLU A 306 9.50 2.58 24.76
N SER A 307 10.54 2.28 23.98
CA SER A 307 11.43 1.14 24.27
C SER A 307 12.70 1.53 25.02
N ASP A 308 12.92 0.89 26.17
CA ASP A 308 14.21 0.90 26.86
C ASP A 308 15.37 0.38 25.99
N MET A 309 15.08 -0.56 25.08
CA MET A 309 16.08 -1.10 24.15
C MET A 309 16.57 -0.05 23.16
N TYR A 310 15.70 0.89 22.76
CA TYR A 310 16.10 2.01 21.92
C TYR A 310 17.03 2.96 22.69
N THR A 311 16.71 3.28 23.95
CA THR A 311 17.57 4.12 24.80
C THR A 311 18.96 3.52 24.95
N LEU A 312 19.06 2.23 25.29
CA LEU A 312 20.34 1.51 25.37
C LEU A 312 21.10 1.51 24.04
N TYR A 313 20.40 1.32 22.93
CA TYR A 313 21.00 1.34 21.60
C TYR A 313 21.52 2.73 21.21
N ARG A 314 20.76 3.78 21.52
CA ARG A 314 21.13 5.17 21.29
C ARG A 314 22.37 5.55 22.10
N ASP A 315 22.44 5.16 23.37
CA ASP A 315 23.59 5.40 24.23
C ASP A 315 24.83 4.65 23.74
N PHE A 316 24.66 3.39 23.30
CA PHE A 316 25.74 2.62 22.67
C PHE A 316 26.28 3.30 21.42
N LEU A 317 25.41 3.75 20.52
CA LEU A 317 25.81 4.49 19.32
C LEU A 317 26.50 5.81 19.67
N GLY A 318 25.95 6.56 20.62
CA GLY A 318 26.51 7.82 21.09
C GLY A 318 27.95 7.65 21.58
N ASN A 319 28.18 6.69 22.47
CA ASN A 319 29.51 6.35 22.98
C ASN A 319 30.45 5.92 21.85
N ALA A 320 30.00 5.04 20.95
CA ALA A 320 30.82 4.57 19.83
C ALA A 320 31.24 5.74 18.88
N PHE A 321 30.33 6.68 18.59
CA PHE A 321 30.66 7.84 17.75
C PHE A 321 31.60 8.83 18.46
N ILE A 322 31.47 9.00 19.77
CA ILE A 322 32.38 9.82 20.57
C ILE A 322 33.79 9.21 20.57
N ASP A 323 33.90 7.90 20.80
CA ASP A 323 35.17 7.16 20.79
C ASP A 323 35.87 7.23 19.41
N LEU A 324 35.09 7.27 18.32
CA LEU A 324 35.58 7.44 16.95
C LEU A 324 35.94 8.90 16.60
N GLY A 325 35.72 9.86 17.51
CA GLY A 325 36.03 11.28 17.29
C GLY A 325 34.96 12.07 16.55
N TYR A 326 33.76 11.52 16.34
CA TYR A 326 32.64 12.17 15.64
C TYR A 326 31.66 12.90 16.57
N GLY A 327 32.00 13.07 17.86
CA GLY A 327 31.13 13.70 18.87
C GLY A 327 30.57 15.07 18.46
N SER A 328 31.37 15.89 17.77
CA SER A 328 30.95 17.23 17.31
C SER A 328 29.94 17.20 16.16
N LEU A 329 29.97 16.16 15.32
CA LEU A 329 29.05 16.01 14.20
C LEU A 329 27.70 15.48 14.68
N ILE A 330 27.71 14.48 15.57
CA ILE A 330 26.48 13.86 16.06
C ILE A 330 25.61 14.79 16.91
N GLY A 331 26.21 15.80 17.55
CA GLY A 331 25.50 16.80 18.36
C GLY A 331 24.89 17.95 17.57
N GLN A 332 25.18 18.06 16.26
CA GLN A 332 24.61 19.11 15.42
C GLN A 332 23.20 18.72 14.94
N SER A 333 22.32 19.71 14.83
CA SER A 333 21.02 19.55 14.19
C SER A 333 21.11 19.73 12.68
N GLY A 334 20.36 18.93 11.94
CA GLY A 334 20.19 19.05 10.50
C GLY A 334 19.02 19.96 10.11
N PRO A 335 18.74 20.11 8.81
CA PRO A 335 17.64 20.93 8.34
C PRO A 335 16.27 20.29 8.61
N TRP A 336 15.23 21.12 8.75
CA TRP A 336 13.86 20.70 9.11
C TRP A 336 13.21 19.72 8.12
N TRP A 337 13.65 19.71 6.85
CA TRP A 337 13.15 18.81 5.81
C TRP A 337 13.80 17.41 5.83
N VAL A 338 14.72 17.16 6.77
CA VAL A 338 15.37 15.85 6.96
C VAL A 338 15.04 15.26 8.32
N MET A 339 14.89 16.13 9.33
CA MET A 339 14.64 15.74 10.71
C MET A 339 13.86 16.83 11.43
N VAL A 340 13.23 16.48 12.57
CA VAL A 340 12.58 17.44 13.47
C VAL A 340 13.58 18.54 13.84
N ASN A 341 13.29 19.75 13.39
CA ASN A 341 14.03 20.96 13.77
C ASN A 341 13.05 22.13 13.77
N TYR A 342 12.29 22.22 14.86
CA TYR A 342 11.28 23.26 15.08
C TYR A 342 11.59 24.00 16.40
N PRO A 343 12.58 24.92 16.41
CA PRO A 343 12.98 25.62 17.63
C PRO A 343 11.85 26.42 18.28
N TRP A 344 10.87 26.86 17.47
CA TRP A 344 9.66 27.56 17.92
C TRP A 344 8.67 26.65 18.66
N ALA A 345 8.75 25.34 18.48
CA ALA A 345 7.99 24.32 19.22
C ALA A 345 8.81 23.70 20.36
N GLY A 346 10.09 24.06 20.52
CA GLY A 346 10.98 23.51 21.55
C GLY A 346 11.55 22.13 21.23
N GLU A 347 11.36 21.60 20.02
CA GLU A 347 11.84 20.28 19.61
C GLU A 347 12.88 20.36 18.49
N THR A 348 14.06 19.81 18.75
CA THR A 348 15.16 19.71 17.78
C THR A 348 15.89 18.39 17.94
N PHE A 349 15.93 17.60 16.86
CA PHE A 349 16.76 16.41 16.77
C PHE A 349 18.17 16.77 16.32
N ASN A 350 19.11 15.93 16.73
CA ASN A 350 20.50 15.97 16.27
C ASN A 350 20.80 14.76 15.38
N TRP A 351 22.00 14.72 14.81
CA TRP A 351 22.42 13.61 13.95
C TRP A 351 22.49 12.27 14.70
N LEU A 352 22.72 12.25 16.01
CA LEU A 352 22.62 11.03 16.80
C LEU A 352 21.19 10.47 16.78
N ASP A 353 20.19 11.33 17.03
CA ASP A 353 18.78 10.93 16.99
C ASP A 353 18.38 10.48 15.57
N PHE A 354 18.81 11.20 14.53
CA PHE A 354 18.57 10.80 13.13
C PHE A 354 19.13 9.40 12.83
N ILE A 355 20.40 9.16 13.15
CA ILE A 355 21.06 7.88 12.86
C ILE A 355 20.43 6.77 13.69
N SER A 356 20.28 6.97 15.01
CA SER A 356 19.77 5.94 15.91
C SER A 356 18.33 5.54 15.59
N ILE A 357 17.42 6.49 15.32
CA ILE A 357 16.04 6.18 14.92
C ILE A 357 16.04 5.41 13.60
N ALA A 358 16.74 5.91 12.58
CA ALA A 358 16.76 5.29 11.26
C ALA A 358 17.35 3.86 11.30
N THR A 359 18.49 3.66 11.95
CA THR A 359 19.13 2.34 12.04
C THR A 359 18.37 1.39 12.93
N PHE A 360 17.72 1.88 14.00
CA PHE A 360 16.84 1.06 14.83
C PHE A 360 15.64 0.55 14.02
N MET A 361 14.92 1.43 13.32
CA MET A 361 13.79 1.05 12.47
C MET A 361 14.17 0.08 11.34
N LEU A 362 15.31 0.31 10.69
CA LEU A 362 15.82 -0.60 9.66
C LEU A 362 16.31 -1.92 10.26
N GLY A 363 16.91 -1.89 11.45
CA GLY A 363 17.34 -3.05 12.20
C GLY A 363 16.16 -3.95 12.59
N THR A 364 15.08 -3.37 13.15
CA THR A 364 13.86 -4.12 13.48
C THR A 364 13.21 -4.68 12.22
N MET A 365 13.19 -3.92 11.11
CA MET A 365 12.70 -4.40 9.82
C MET A 365 13.46 -5.66 9.38
N VAL A 366 14.80 -5.60 9.37
CA VAL A 366 15.64 -6.72 8.92
C VAL A 366 15.52 -7.92 9.86
N ALA A 367 15.52 -7.70 11.18
CA ALA A 367 15.42 -8.76 12.18
C ALA A 367 14.07 -9.49 12.11
N VAL A 368 12.95 -8.75 12.12
CA VAL A 368 11.61 -9.34 12.05
C VAL A 368 11.38 -9.99 10.68
N MET A 369 11.74 -9.32 9.59
CA MET A 369 11.61 -9.90 8.25
C MET A 369 12.45 -11.17 8.11
N GLY A 370 13.68 -11.19 8.63
CA GLY A 370 14.56 -12.36 8.63
C GLY A 370 13.96 -13.54 9.42
N ALA A 371 13.48 -13.29 10.64
CA ALA A 371 12.84 -14.30 11.46
C ALA A 371 11.60 -14.90 10.78
N LEU A 372 10.72 -14.05 10.23
CA LEU A 372 9.53 -14.50 9.51
C LEU A 372 9.86 -15.23 8.21
N LEU A 373 10.91 -14.81 7.49
CA LEU A 373 11.37 -15.53 6.30
C LEU A 373 11.90 -16.92 6.64
N ILE A 374 12.66 -17.08 7.73
CA ILE A 374 13.14 -18.39 8.19
C ILE A 374 11.95 -19.31 8.52
N LEU A 375 10.95 -18.80 9.23
CA LEU A 375 9.72 -19.54 9.55
C LEU A 375 8.92 -19.88 8.28
N LEU A 376 8.85 -18.96 7.32
CA LEU A 376 8.16 -19.19 6.05
C LEU A 376 8.87 -20.24 5.18
N ILE A 377 10.19 -20.17 5.09
CA ILE A 377 11.06 -21.11 4.38
C ILE A 377 10.94 -22.50 4.98
N SER A 378 11.04 -22.61 6.31
CA SER A 378 10.88 -23.90 7.00
C SER A 378 9.49 -24.51 6.80
N SER A 379 8.43 -23.69 6.69
CA SER A 379 7.08 -24.14 6.34
C SER A 379 6.99 -24.81 4.96
N ALA A 380 7.83 -24.38 4.01
CA ALA A 380 7.82 -24.86 2.63
C ALA A 380 8.65 -26.14 2.41
N LEU A 381 9.51 -26.53 3.36
CA LEU A 381 10.41 -27.69 3.26
C LEU A 381 9.73 -29.04 3.60
N ILE A 382 8.49 -29.05 4.12
CA ILE A 382 7.97 -30.20 4.89
C ILE A 382 7.14 -31.27 4.10
N PRO A 383 6.62 -31.08 2.86
CA PRO A 383 6.26 -32.28 2.04
C PRO A 383 6.41 -32.27 0.48
N LYS A 384 6.31 -33.50 -0.08
CA LYS A 384 6.67 -34.11 -1.39
C LYS A 384 5.97 -33.68 -2.73
N GLU A 385 5.23 -32.59 -2.83
CA GLU A 385 4.60 -32.25 -4.14
C GLU A 385 5.60 -31.65 -5.15
N LYS A 386 5.21 -31.54 -6.44
CA LYS A 386 6.05 -30.99 -7.53
C LYS A 386 6.03 -29.46 -7.64
N LEU A 387 5.29 -28.74 -6.79
CA LEU A 387 5.24 -27.28 -6.87
C LEU A 387 6.59 -26.67 -6.47
N GLU A 388 7.08 -25.72 -7.25
CA GLU A 388 8.33 -24.99 -7.03
C GLU A 388 8.38 -24.41 -5.62
N TYR A 389 9.50 -24.65 -4.91
CA TYR A 389 9.69 -24.28 -3.51
C TYR A 389 9.33 -22.81 -3.21
N TRP A 390 9.81 -21.88 -4.06
CA TRP A 390 9.56 -20.46 -3.92
C TRP A 390 8.08 -20.07 -4.06
N LYS A 391 7.33 -20.75 -4.92
CA LYS A 391 5.89 -20.49 -5.09
C LYS A 391 5.09 -20.91 -3.86
N ARG A 392 5.54 -21.95 -3.14
CA ARG A 392 4.93 -22.36 -1.86
C ARG A 392 5.20 -21.35 -0.76
N ALA A 393 6.46 -20.98 -0.58
CA ALA A 393 6.85 -19.97 0.39
C ALA A 393 6.07 -18.66 0.14
N ALA A 394 6.04 -18.19 -1.11
CA ALA A 394 5.26 -17.00 -1.47
C ALA A 394 3.76 -17.17 -1.16
N SER A 395 3.16 -18.30 -1.53
CA SER A 395 1.74 -18.56 -1.25
C SER A 395 1.43 -18.57 0.26
N ALA A 396 2.26 -19.22 1.06
CA ALA A 396 2.11 -19.28 2.52
C ALA A 396 2.26 -17.90 3.19
N GLY A 397 3.08 -17.02 2.60
CA GLY A 397 3.33 -15.67 3.11
C GLY A 397 2.09 -14.76 3.09
N TYR A 398 1.10 -15.04 2.24
CA TYR A 398 -0.15 -14.29 2.25
C TYR A 398 -1.02 -14.55 3.49
N ALA A 399 -0.74 -15.59 4.27
CA ALA A 399 -1.41 -15.84 5.55
C ALA A 399 -1.15 -14.74 6.58
N TYR A 400 -0.04 -13.99 6.46
CA TYR A 400 0.26 -12.85 7.34
C TYR A 400 -0.57 -11.60 7.02
N ALA A 401 -1.30 -11.56 5.90
CA ALA A 401 -1.97 -10.34 5.45
C ALA A 401 -3.05 -9.82 6.43
N PRO A 402 -3.94 -10.65 7.02
CA PRO A 402 -4.90 -10.18 8.01
C PRO A 402 -4.28 -9.59 9.27
N VAL A 403 -3.33 -10.28 9.90
CA VAL A 403 -2.67 -9.77 11.11
C VAL A 403 -1.91 -8.47 10.81
N ALA A 404 -1.17 -8.39 9.71
CA ALA A 404 -0.46 -7.18 9.30
C ALA A 404 -1.42 -6.01 9.01
N LEU A 405 -2.56 -6.28 8.35
CA LEU A 405 -3.60 -5.27 8.10
C LEU A 405 -4.12 -4.70 9.42
N VAL A 406 -4.52 -5.57 10.35
CA VAL A 406 -5.10 -5.10 11.62
C VAL A 406 -4.07 -4.37 12.45
N SER A 407 -2.84 -4.88 12.56
CA SER A 407 -1.73 -4.19 13.23
C SER A 407 -1.53 -2.77 12.71
N LEU A 408 -1.51 -2.59 11.38
CA LEU A 408 -1.34 -1.27 10.76
C LEU A 408 -2.55 -0.35 10.99
N VAL A 409 -3.77 -0.88 10.90
CA VAL A 409 -4.99 -0.10 11.17
C VAL A 409 -5.01 0.37 12.62
N LEU A 410 -4.63 -0.48 13.58
CA LEU A 410 -4.60 -0.12 15.00
C LEU A 410 -3.45 0.85 15.31
N GLY A 411 -2.25 0.61 14.79
CA GLY A 411 -1.10 1.49 15.02
C GLY A 411 -1.29 2.90 14.44
N LEU A 412 -1.82 3.01 13.22
CA LEU A 412 -2.10 4.32 12.61
C LEU A 412 -3.36 4.96 13.18
N GLY A 413 -4.36 4.15 13.52
CA GLY A 413 -5.70 4.59 13.89
C GLY A 413 -5.95 4.68 15.40
N ILE A 414 -4.94 4.68 16.27
CA ILE A 414 -5.18 4.74 17.72
C ILE A 414 -6.01 5.97 18.13
N MET A 415 -5.78 7.12 17.46
CA MET A 415 -6.55 8.35 17.62
C MET A 415 -8.05 8.18 17.30
N LEU A 416 -8.42 7.21 16.45
CA LEU A 416 -9.82 6.92 16.12
C LEU A 416 -10.57 6.28 17.30
N PHE A 417 -9.85 5.57 18.17
CA PHE A 417 -10.44 4.82 19.28
C PHE A 417 -10.44 5.60 20.60
N GLU A 418 -9.59 6.61 20.75
CA GLU A 418 -9.54 7.48 21.94
C GLU A 418 -10.90 8.08 22.33
N PRO A 419 -11.74 8.59 21.39
CA PRO A 419 -13.04 9.16 21.75
C PRO A 419 -14.09 8.14 22.23
N LEU A 420 -13.84 6.83 22.07
CA LEU A 420 -14.80 5.77 22.40
C LEU A 420 -14.76 5.33 23.88
N GLY A 421 -13.94 5.98 24.72
CA GLY A 421 -13.89 5.70 26.16
C GLY A 421 -13.52 4.24 26.47
N SER A 422 -14.27 3.58 27.36
CA SER A 422 -14.02 2.19 27.76
C SER A 422 -14.18 1.16 26.63
N PHE A 423 -15.10 1.40 25.68
CA PHE A 423 -15.22 0.59 24.45
C PHE A 423 -13.99 0.73 23.54
N GLY A 424 -13.29 1.86 23.63
CA GLY A 424 -12.04 2.14 22.90
C GLY A 424 -10.88 1.22 23.26
N LYS A 425 -10.91 0.53 24.42
CA LYS A 425 -9.87 -0.44 24.80
C LYS A 425 -10.19 -1.88 24.36
N LEU A 426 -11.46 -2.28 24.43
CA LEU A 426 -11.87 -3.65 24.09
C LEU A 426 -11.90 -3.90 22.57
N LEU A 427 -12.31 -2.89 21.80
CA LEU A 427 -12.47 -3.02 20.36
C LEU A 427 -11.14 -3.28 19.62
N PRO A 428 -10.04 -2.56 19.88
CA PRO A 428 -8.72 -2.88 19.31
C PRO A 428 -8.27 -4.30 19.61
N ALA A 429 -8.43 -4.77 20.86
CA ALA A 429 -8.05 -6.13 21.26
C ALA A 429 -8.86 -7.19 20.49
N ALA A 430 -10.18 -6.98 20.35
CA ALA A 430 -11.04 -7.88 19.61
C ALA A 430 -10.70 -7.92 18.12
N LEU A 431 -10.44 -6.76 17.50
CA LEU A 431 -10.01 -6.68 16.10
C LEU A 431 -8.68 -7.40 15.88
N PHE A 432 -7.71 -7.18 16.78
CA PHE A 432 -6.40 -7.82 16.71
C PHE A 432 -6.48 -9.35 16.81
N ALA A 433 -7.24 -9.85 17.78
CA ALA A 433 -7.52 -11.28 17.93
C ALA A 433 -8.20 -11.85 16.68
N ALA A 434 -9.20 -11.15 16.12
CA ALA A 434 -9.87 -11.57 14.89
C ALA A 434 -8.90 -11.63 13.69
N GLY A 435 -7.98 -10.66 13.57
CA GLY A 435 -6.92 -10.66 12.56
C GLY A 435 -5.99 -11.85 12.69
N ALA A 436 -5.52 -12.16 13.90
CA ALA A 436 -4.66 -13.31 14.16
C ALA A 436 -5.36 -14.65 13.88
N ILE A 437 -6.61 -14.81 14.32
CA ILE A 437 -7.42 -16.01 14.05
C ILE A 437 -7.64 -16.17 12.54
N TRP A 438 -7.92 -15.07 11.83
CA TRP A 438 -8.11 -15.11 10.38
C TRP A 438 -6.81 -15.48 9.64
N SER A 439 -5.66 -14.97 10.09
CA SER A 439 -4.35 -15.36 9.58
C SER A 439 -4.08 -16.86 9.76
N VAL A 440 -4.38 -17.41 10.94
CA VAL A 440 -4.26 -18.87 11.20
C VAL A 440 -5.19 -19.67 10.29
N TYR A 441 -6.45 -19.22 10.13
CA TYR A 441 -7.40 -19.85 9.22
C TYR A 441 -6.88 -19.89 7.77
N LEU A 442 -6.32 -18.79 7.27
CA LEU A 442 -5.74 -18.73 5.93
C LEU A 442 -4.50 -19.62 5.81
N ALA A 443 -3.63 -19.69 6.82
CA ALA A 443 -2.48 -20.59 6.82
C ALA A 443 -2.91 -22.06 6.63
N VAL A 444 -3.89 -22.51 7.41
CA VAL A 444 -4.46 -23.87 7.30
C VAL A 444 -5.12 -24.08 5.94
N LYS A 445 -5.82 -23.07 5.40
CA LYS A 445 -6.51 -23.18 4.11
C LYS A 445 -5.55 -23.27 2.92
N ILE A 446 -4.46 -22.51 2.94
CA ILE A 446 -3.46 -22.46 1.85
C ILE A 446 -2.59 -23.71 1.83
N GLN A 447 -2.13 -24.17 3.00
CA GLN A 447 -1.14 -25.26 3.10
C GLN A 447 -1.78 -26.64 3.38
N GLY A 448 -3.04 -26.66 3.80
CA GLY A 448 -3.75 -27.85 4.30
C GLY A 448 -3.36 -28.18 5.74
N PRO A 449 -4.04 -29.11 6.43
CA PRO A 449 -3.76 -29.52 7.82
C PRO A 449 -2.50 -30.40 7.90
N ARG A 450 -1.35 -29.87 7.49
CA ARG A 450 -0.05 -30.55 7.41
C ARG A 450 0.91 -29.97 8.45
N PRO A 451 1.94 -30.72 8.89
CA PRO A 451 2.95 -30.21 9.84
C PRO A 451 3.70 -28.97 9.33
N GLY A 452 3.74 -28.76 8.01
CA GLY A 452 4.28 -27.53 7.40
C GLY A 452 3.54 -26.24 7.77
N VAL A 453 2.34 -26.29 8.35
CA VAL A 453 1.63 -25.10 8.83
C VAL A 453 2.21 -24.55 10.13
N LEU A 454 2.83 -25.40 10.96
CA LEU A 454 3.29 -25.03 12.29
C LEU A 454 4.29 -23.86 12.29
N PRO A 455 5.34 -23.84 11.44
CA PRO A 455 6.25 -22.69 11.39
C PRO A 455 5.54 -21.40 10.97
N ASN A 456 4.52 -21.49 10.10
CA ASN A 456 3.76 -20.34 9.65
C ASN A 456 2.85 -19.79 10.77
N MET A 457 2.21 -20.68 11.55
CA MET A 457 1.45 -20.30 12.74
C MET A 457 2.34 -19.70 13.84
N LEU A 458 3.55 -20.23 14.04
CA LEU A 458 4.52 -19.64 14.95
C LEU A 458 4.92 -18.24 14.52
N GLY A 459 5.09 -17.99 13.23
CA GLY A 459 5.37 -16.65 12.73
C GLY A 459 4.19 -15.69 12.93
N ILE A 460 2.95 -16.14 12.69
CA ILE A 460 1.75 -15.33 13.00
C ILE A 460 1.70 -15.01 14.50
N GLY A 461 2.00 -15.99 15.34
CA GLY A 461 2.10 -15.83 16.80
C GLY A 461 3.20 -14.85 17.20
N LEU A 462 4.36 -14.88 16.54
CA LEU A 462 5.46 -13.94 16.76
C LEU A 462 5.04 -12.50 16.41
N VAL A 463 4.39 -12.30 15.25
CA VAL A 463 3.85 -10.96 14.89
C VAL A 463 2.82 -10.51 15.91
N ALA A 464 1.92 -11.41 16.31
CA ALA A 464 0.89 -11.09 17.29
C ALA A 464 1.49 -10.68 18.65
N TRP A 465 2.50 -11.41 19.11
CA TRP A 465 3.21 -11.13 20.35
C TRP A 465 3.97 -9.80 20.32
N LEU A 466 4.70 -9.53 19.25
CA LEU A 466 5.45 -8.28 19.08
C LEU A 466 4.54 -7.05 19.02
N TRP A 467 3.39 -7.16 18.35
CA TRP A 467 2.42 -6.06 18.29
C TRP A 467 1.59 -5.91 19.56
N TYR A 468 1.43 -6.98 20.34
CA TYR A 468 0.71 -6.92 21.60
C TYR A 468 1.37 -5.92 22.55
N SER A 469 2.70 -5.97 22.71
CA SER A 469 3.45 -5.04 23.58
C SER A 469 3.45 -3.58 23.11
N VAL A 470 3.04 -3.32 21.86
CA VAL A 470 2.93 -1.97 21.30
C VAL A 470 1.52 -1.41 21.48
N LEU A 471 0.50 -2.28 21.39
CA LEU A 471 -0.90 -1.86 21.39
C LEU A 471 -1.56 -1.94 22.77
N PHE A 472 -1.03 -2.74 23.69
CA PHE A 472 -1.58 -3.03 25.02
C PHE A 472 -0.47 -3.07 26.07
#